data_AF-A0A7V0WLX6-F1
#
_entry.id   AF-A0A7V0WLX6-F1
#
_cell.length_a   1.000
_cell.length_b   1.000
_cell.length_c   1.000
_cell.angle_alpha   90.00
_cell.angle_beta   90.00
_cell.angle_gamma   90.00
#
_symmetry.space_group_name_H-M   'P 1'
#
loop_
_entity.id
_entity.type
_entity.pdbx_description
1 polymer ?
#
loop_
_entity_poly.entity_id
_entity_poly.type
_entity_poly.pdbx_seq_one_letter_code
_entity_poly.pdbx_strand_id
1 'polypeptide(L)'
;MLLDADEALSPGSQEEIRALLAAGPDADGYEIPRREQLFWRMTSPYVRLNAFLRLFDKTRGRIDDMPVHAAPKVEGVVRRLRHPFYHFGETDLHTKMDKLNHYSTGLVADKLKRGRGRSPWILVFYPPVYFLRS
;
A
#
# COMPACT_ATOMS: atom_id res chain seq x y z
N MET A 1 -17.11 1.11 -4.79
CA MET A 1 -15.76 0.54 -5.04
C MET A 1 -14.90 1.64 -5.62
N LEU A 2 -13.69 1.79 -5.09
CA LEU A 2 -12.68 2.72 -5.58
C LEU A 2 -11.55 1.88 -6.20
N LEU A 3 -11.30 2.06 -7.49
CA LEU A 3 -10.26 1.36 -8.23
C LEU A 3 -9.61 2.38 -9.17
N ASP A 4 -8.28 2.45 -9.15
CA ASP A 4 -7.54 3.35 -10.03
C ASP A 4 -7.48 2.78 -11.46
N ALA A 5 -7.18 3.62 -12.46
CA ALA A 5 -7.16 3.22 -13.86
C ALA A 5 -6.07 2.18 -14.19
N ASP A 6 -5.03 2.09 -13.35
CA ASP A 6 -3.94 1.12 -13.42
C ASP A 6 -4.15 -0.09 -12.49
N GLU A 7 -5.33 -0.22 -11.89
CA GLU A 7 -5.71 -1.35 -11.05
C GLU A 7 -6.77 -2.22 -11.74
N ALA A 8 -6.67 -3.55 -11.60
CA ALA A 8 -7.63 -4.50 -12.15
C ALA A 8 -7.93 -5.64 -11.16
N LEU A 9 -9.18 -6.06 -11.05
CA LEU A 9 -9.55 -7.19 -10.19
C LEU A 9 -9.07 -8.52 -10.79
N SER A 10 -8.45 -9.39 -9.97
CA SER A 10 -8.19 -10.77 -10.40
C SER A 10 -9.51 -11.52 -10.65
N PRO A 11 -9.52 -12.57 -11.49
CA PRO A 11 -10.71 -13.38 -11.71
C PRO A 11 -11.33 -13.88 -10.39
N GLY A 12 -10.50 -14.37 -9.46
CA GLY A 12 -10.95 -14.80 -8.14
C GLY A 12 -11.57 -13.68 -7.31
N SER A 13 -11.03 -12.46 -7.37
CA SER A 13 -11.64 -11.30 -6.69
C SER A 13 -12.98 -10.93 -7.30
N GLN A 14 -13.12 -11.02 -8.63
CA GLN A 14 -14.40 -10.74 -9.29
C GLN A 14 -15.48 -11.72 -8.86
N GLU A 15 -15.16 -13.02 -8.80
CA GLU A 15 -16.07 -14.07 -8.32
C GLU A 15 -16.43 -13.86 -6.84
N GLU A 16 -15.43 -13.62 -5.99
CA GLU A 16 -15.62 -13.40 -4.56
C GLU A 16 -16.52 -12.19 -4.29
N ILE A 17 -16.29 -11.07 -5.00
CA ILE A 17 -17.13 -9.87 -4.88
C ILE A 17 -18.55 -10.13 -5.38
N ARG A 18 -18.72 -10.81 -6.52
CA ARG A 18 -20.06 -11.12 -7.04
C ARG A 18 -20.84 -12.01 -6.07
N ALA A 19 -20.21 -13.03 -5.52
CA ALA A 19 -20.81 -13.91 -4.52
C ALA A 19 -21.18 -13.13 -3.25
N LEU A 20 -20.30 -12.23 -2.79
CA LEU A 20 -20.55 -11.38 -1.64
C LEU A 20 -21.75 -10.45 -1.84
N LEU A 21 -21.83 -9.81 -3.01
CA LEU A 21 -22.96 -8.94 -3.35
C LEU A 21 -24.28 -9.71 -3.49
N ALA A 22 -24.23 -10.95 -3.98
CA ALA A 22 -25.40 -11.81 -4.10
C ALA A 22 -25.91 -12.33 -2.74
N ALA A 23 -25.00 -12.64 -1.81
CA ALA A 23 -25.33 -13.12 -0.46
C ALA A 23 -25.83 -12.01 0.48
N GLY A 24 -25.54 -10.76 0.15
CA GLY A 24 -25.77 -9.61 1.03
C GLY A 24 -24.49 -9.28 1.81
N PRO A 25 -23.92 -8.07 1.64
CA PRO A 25 -22.76 -7.65 2.40
C PRO A 25 -23.03 -7.65 3.90
N ASP A 26 -22.15 -8.30 4.66
CA ASP A 26 -22.19 -8.40 6.12
C ASP A 26 -21.21 -7.45 6.83
N ALA A 27 -20.55 -6.59 6.05
CA ALA A 27 -19.60 -5.60 6.51
C ALA A 27 -19.77 -4.29 5.74
N ASP A 28 -19.45 -3.18 6.39
CA ASP A 28 -19.54 -1.84 5.81
C ASP A 28 -18.36 -1.53 4.87
N GLY A 29 -17.26 -2.27 5.01
CA GLY A 29 -16.05 -2.15 4.20
C GLY A 29 -15.30 -3.46 4.00
N TYR A 30 -14.61 -3.57 2.88
CA TYR A 30 -13.83 -4.74 2.47
C TYR A 30 -12.44 -4.33 1.96
N GLU A 31 -11.43 -4.82 2.67
CA GLU A 31 -10.05 -4.76 2.26
C GLU A 31 -9.75 -5.84 1.23
N ILE A 32 -9.05 -5.47 0.17
CA ILE A 32 -8.62 -6.39 -0.87
C ILE A 32 -7.09 -6.39 -0.90
N PRO A 33 -6.43 -7.57 -0.88
CA PRO A 33 -4.99 -7.63 -1.01
C PRO A 33 -4.54 -7.07 -2.37
N ARG A 34 -3.52 -6.21 -2.36
CA ARG A 34 -2.92 -5.65 -3.57
C ARG A 34 -1.75 -6.50 -4.01
N ARG A 35 -1.74 -6.90 -5.27
CA ARG A 35 -0.63 -7.59 -5.91
C ARG A 35 -0.02 -6.71 -6.97
N GLU A 36 1.24 -6.36 -6.76
CA GLU A 36 1.94 -5.42 -7.61
C GLU A 36 2.69 -6.14 -8.74
N GLN A 37 2.69 -5.52 -9.91
CA GLN A 37 3.60 -5.86 -10.99
C GLN A 37 4.93 -5.14 -10.78
N LEU A 38 6.01 -5.90 -10.72
CA LEU A 38 7.38 -5.41 -10.67
C LEU A 38 8.10 -5.86 -11.93
N PHE A 39 8.57 -4.91 -12.74
CA PHE A 39 9.32 -5.19 -13.96
C PHE A 39 8.64 -6.27 -14.78
N TRP A 40 7.49 -5.94 -15.39
CA TRP A 40 6.70 -6.81 -16.28
C TRP A 40 6.22 -8.15 -15.67
N ARG A 41 6.54 -8.45 -14.40
CA ARG A 41 6.14 -9.68 -13.72
C ARG A 41 5.28 -9.39 -12.51
N MET A 42 4.21 -10.17 -12.37
CA MET A 42 3.42 -10.14 -11.15
C MET A 42 4.24 -10.74 -10.00
N THR A 43 4.22 -10.09 -8.84
CA THR A 43 4.85 -10.60 -7.61
C THR A 43 4.40 -12.03 -7.29
N SER A 44 5.24 -12.84 -6.64
CA SER A 44 4.95 -14.24 -6.32
C SER A 44 3.69 -14.39 -5.44
N PRO A 45 2.90 -15.47 -5.57
CA PRO A 45 1.70 -15.65 -4.73
C PRO A 45 2.04 -15.89 -3.25
N TYR A 46 3.30 -16.21 -2.96
CA TYR A 46 3.78 -16.49 -1.61
C TYR A 46 4.28 -15.24 -0.87
N VAL A 47 4.28 -14.07 -1.51
CA VAL A 47 4.65 -12.84 -0.81
C VAL A 47 3.50 -12.37 0.07
N ARG A 48 3.85 -11.78 1.21
CA ARG A 48 2.88 -11.11 2.07
C ARG A 48 2.34 -9.88 1.33
N LEU A 49 1.04 -9.89 1.02
CA LEU A 49 0.37 -8.78 0.37
C LEU A 49 -0.18 -7.80 1.42
N ASN A 50 -0.09 -6.51 1.11
CA ASN A 50 -0.78 -5.47 1.87
C ASN A 50 -2.22 -5.38 1.36
N ALA A 51 -3.17 -5.29 2.29
CA ALA A 51 -4.58 -5.15 1.97
C ALA A 51 -5.01 -3.69 2.10
N PHE A 52 -5.84 -3.24 1.17
CA PHE A 52 -6.33 -1.87 1.12
C PHE A 52 -7.85 -1.86 1.02
N LEU A 53 -8.50 -0.92 1.71
CA LEU A 53 -9.94 -0.72 1.62
C LEU A 53 -10.29 -0.23 0.20
N ARG A 54 -10.99 -1.07 -0.55
CA ARG A 54 -11.32 -0.84 -1.98
C ARG A 54 -12.81 -0.97 -2.25
N LEU A 55 -13.51 -1.79 -1.50
CA LEU A 55 -14.96 -1.95 -1.57
C LEU A 55 -15.56 -1.48 -0.24
N PHE A 56 -16.49 -0.54 -0.29
CA PHE A 56 -17.14 0.03 0.88
C PHE A 56 -18.52 0.57 0.51
N ASP A 57 -19.40 0.64 1.50
CA ASP A 57 -20.69 1.29 1.36
C ASP A 57 -20.50 2.81 1.22
N LYS A 58 -20.96 3.38 0.11
CA LYS A 58 -20.85 4.83 -0.17
C LYS A 58 -21.68 5.67 0.81
N THR A 59 -22.72 5.11 1.41
CA THR A 59 -23.58 5.83 2.37
C THR A 59 -22.93 5.92 3.76
N ARG A 60 -21.96 5.04 4.07
CA ARG A 60 -21.27 4.95 5.36
C ARG A 60 -19.76 5.22 5.30
N GLY A 61 -19.20 5.33 4.09
CA GLY A 61 -17.80 5.68 3.86
C GLY A 61 -17.60 7.18 3.72
N ARG A 62 -16.63 7.74 4.44
CA ARG A 62 -16.14 9.11 4.23
C ARG A 62 -14.77 9.04 3.55
N ILE A 63 -14.57 9.82 2.50
CA ILE A 63 -13.25 10.05 1.93
C ILE A 63 -12.62 11.15 2.77
N ASP A 64 -11.57 10.82 3.50
CA ASP A 64 -10.79 11.79 4.28
C ASP A 64 -10.09 12.75 3.30
N ASP A 65 -10.29 14.05 3.47
CA ASP A 65 -9.78 15.11 2.57
C ASP A 65 -8.29 15.43 2.84
N MET A 66 -7.52 14.41 3.26
CA MET A 66 -6.12 14.57 3.62
C MET A 66 -5.24 14.45 2.35
N PRO A 67 -4.53 15.52 1.94
CA PRO A 67 -3.94 15.65 0.61
C PRO A 67 -2.77 14.70 0.31
N VAL A 68 -2.32 13.90 1.30
CA VAL A 68 -1.13 13.04 1.18
C VAL A 68 -1.45 11.56 1.30
N HIS A 69 -2.60 11.21 1.91
CA HIS A 69 -3.07 9.84 2.08
C HIS A 69 -4.60 9.82 2.11
N ALA A 70 -5.24 10.06 0.96
CA ALA A 70 -6.67 9.85 0.78
C ALA A 70 -7.00 8.34 0.81
N ALA A 71 -6.83 7.71 1.96
CA ALA A 71 -7.30 6.37 2.20
C ALA A 71 -8.78 6.45 2.58
N PRO A 72 -9.70 5.81 1.84
CA PRO A 72 -11.09 5.76 2.23
C PRO A 72 -11.18 5.14 3.63
N LYS A 73 -11.94 5.78 4.54
CA LYS A 73 -12.23 5.24 5.87
C LYS A 73 -13.72 4.95 5.97
N VAL A 74 -14.05 3.81 6.58
CA VAL A 74 -15.42 3.39 6.84
C VAL A 74 -15.61 3.34 8.34
N GLU A 75 -16.65 4.00 8.83
CA GLU A 75 -17.09 3.91 10.22
C GLU A 75 -17.99 2.68 10.35
N GLY A 76 -17.40 1.50 10.53
CA GLY A 76 -18.16 0.24 10.58
C GLY A 76 -17.30 -1.02 10.61
N VAL A 77 -17.95 -2.16 10.34
CA VAL A 77 -17.27 -3.46 10.26
C VAL A 77 -16.47 -3.51 8.98
N VAL A 78 -15.16 -3.75 9.09
CA VAL A 78 -14.29 -3.98 7.94
C VAL A 78 -13.87 -5.44 7.90
N ARG A 79 -14.05 -6.09 6.75
CA ARG A 79 -13.59 -7.45 6.50
C ARG A 79 -12.54 -7.49 5.40
N ARG A 80 -11.86 -8.62 5.25
CA ARG A 80 -10.83 -8.82 4.24
C ARG A 80 -11.24 -9.90 3.25
N LEU A 81 -11.14 -9.58 1.97
CA LEU A 81 -11.29 -10.52 0.87
C LEU A 81 -10.02 -11.36 0.70
N ARG A 82 -10.16 -12.56 0.15
CA ARG A 82 -9.07 -13.52 -0.01
C ARG A 82 -8.28 -13.27 -1.28
N HIS A 83 -8.97 -12.94 -2.37
CA HIS A 83 -8.33 -12.81 -3.68
C HIS A 83 -7.83 -11.39 -3.93
N PRO A 84 -6.64 -11.23 -4.57
CA PRO A 84 -6.03 -9.93 -4.74
C PRO A 84 -6.50 -9.19 -5.99
N PHE A 85 -6.37 -7.88 -5.99
CA PHE A 85 -6.39 -7.09 -7.22
C PHE A 85 -4.97 -6.86 -7.72
N TYR A 86 -4.82 -6.70 -9.03
CA TYR A 86 -3.58 -6.38 -9.71
C TYR A 86 -3.40 -4.87 -9.79
N HIS A 87 -2.18 -4.41 -9.53
CA HIS A 87 -1.78 -3.03 -9.72
C HIS A 87 -0.59 -2.97 -10.70
N PHE A 88 -0.75 -2.20 -11.78
CA PHE A 88 0.18 -2.13 -12.91
C PHE A 88 1.05 -0.85 -12.90
N GLY A 89 1.30 -0.27 -11.72
CA GLY A 89 1.91 1.07 -11.61
C GLY A 89 3.41 1.20 -11.91
N GLU A 90 4.16 0.10 -12.07
CA GLU A 90 5.61 0.15 -12.30
C GLU A 90 6.03 -0.48 -13.63
N THR A 91 5.95 0.33 -14.67
CA THR A 91 6.37 0.00 -16.04
C THR A 91 7.84 0.25 -16.32
N ASP A 92 8.49 1.18 -15.61
CA ASP A 92 9.88 1.60 -15.90
C ASP A 92 10.78 1.67 -14.66
N LEU A 93 11.96 1.03 -14.76
CA LEU A 93 12.99 1.02 -13.73
C LEU A 93 13.64 2.39 -13.56
N HIS A 94 13.86 3.13 -14.65
CA HIS A 94 14.53 4.43 -14.58
C HIS A 94 13.68 5.41 -13.76
N THR A 95 12.39 5.51 -14.09
CA THR A 95 11.41 6.32 -13.35
C THR A 95 11.34 5.95 -11.86
N LYS A 96 11.42 4.65 -11.54
CA LYS A 96 11.47 4.20 -10.14
C LYS A 96 12.74 4.64 -9.45
N MET A 97 13.89 4.47 -10.11
CA MET A 97 15.19 4.88 -9.58
C MET A 97 15.23 6.39 -9.33
N ASP A 98 14.68 7.19 -10.24
CA ASP A 98 14.60 8.64 -10.11
C ASP A 98 13.74 9.05 -8.92
N LYS A 99 12.58 8.43 -8.71
CA LYS A 99 11.74 8.67 -7.53
C LYS A 99 12.48 8.34 -6.23
N LEU A 100 13.20 7.22 -6.19
CA LEU A 100 14.00 6.82 -5.03
C LEU A 100 15.16 7.79 -4.77
N ASN A 101 15.84 8.22 -5.83
CA ASN A 101 16.91 9.21 -5.76
C ASN A 101 16.38 10.57 -5.27
N HIS A 102 15.22 11.00 -5.75
CA HIS A 102 14.60 12.25 -5.33
C HIS A 102 14.18 12.18 -3.86
N TYR A 103 13.53 11.09 -3.43
CA TYR A 103 13.14 10.88 -2.04
C TYR A 103 14.34 10.84 -1.09
N SER A 104 15.38 10.06 -1.43
CA SER A 104 16.58 9.96 -0.60
C SER A 104 17.34 11.28 -0.51
N THR A 105 17.46 12.01 -1.62
CA THR A 105 18.10 13.33 -1.64
C THR A 105 17.32 14.34 -0.81
N GLY A 106 15.99 14.36 -0.93
CA GLY A 106 15.12 15.22 -0.11
C GLY A 106 15.24 14.91 1.39
N LEU A 107 15.33 13.63 1.75
CA LEU A 107 15.47 13.19 3.14
C LEU A 107 16.82 13.59 3.74
N VAL A 108 17.88 13.61 2.93
CA VAL A 108 19.19 14.15 3.33
C VAL A 108 19.11 15.66 3.55
N ALA A 109 18.47 16.40 2.63
CA ALA A 109 18.28 17.84 2.78
C ALA A 109 17.48 18.21 4.05
N ASP A 110 16.41 17.46 4.36
CA ASP A 110 15.63 17.66 5.60
C ASP A 110 16.45 17.36 6.87
N LYS A 111 17.22 16.24 6.88
CA LYS A 111 18.10 15.91 8.00
C LYS A 111 19.16 16.97 8.25
N LEU A 112 19.77 17.52 7.19
CA LEU A 112 20.74 18.60 7.27
C LEU A 112 20.10 19.89 7.81
N LYS A 113 18.90 20.26 7.33
CA LYS A 113 18.13 21.40 7.87
C LYS A 113 17.80 21.25 9.35
N ARG A 114 17.53 20.04 9.83
CA ARG A 114 17.25 19.71 11.24
C ARG A 114 18.51 19.63 12.11
N GLY A 115 19.70 19.95 11.58
CA GLY A 115 20.96 19.93 12.34
C GLY A 115 21.42 18.53 12.75
N ARG A 116 20.80 17.45 12.24
CA ARG A 116 21.27 16.09 12.47
C ARG A 116 22.48 15.85 11.58
N GLY A 117 23.66 16.09 12.15
CA GLY A 117 24.95 15.89 11.49
C GLY A 117 25.18 14.44 11.08
N ARG A 118 26.02 14.26 10.06
CA ARG A 118 26.54 12.97 9.60
C ARG A 118 27.55 12.46 10.63
N SER A 119 27.07 11.82 11.71
CA SER A 119 27.98 11.21 12.69
C SER A 119 28.51 9.88 12.15
N PRO A 120 29.82 9.75 11.84
CA PRO A 120 30.37 8.49 11.35
C PRO A 120 30.24 7.37 12.39
N TRP A 121 30.19 7.72 13.68
CA TRP A 121 30.00 6.79 14.79
C TRP A 121 28.64 6.09 14.77
N ILE A 122 27.64 6.66 14.10
CA ILE A 122 26.31 6.05 14.01
C ILE A 122 26.37 4.71 13.26
N LEU A 123 27.24 4.57 12.25
CA LEU A 123 27.38 3.32 11.50
C LEU A 123 28.08 2.22 12.32
N VAL A 124 28.91 2.61 13.30
CA VAL A 124 29.65 1.67 14.14
C VAL A 124 28.79 1.20 15.32
N PHE A 125 28.09 2.11 16.00
CA PHE A 125 27.37 1.78 17.24
C PHE A 125 25.89 1.46 17.04
N TYR A 126 25.24 1.92 15.96
CA TYR A 126 23.81 1.68 15.75
C TYR A 126 23.47 0.22 15.44
N PRO A 127 24.19 -0.50 14.54
CA PRO A 127 23.88 -1.90 14.26
C PRO A 127 23.95 -2.81 15.50
N PRO A 128 25.05 -2.86 16.29
CA PRO A 128 25.13 -3.78 17.42
C PRO A 128 24.10 -3.47 18.51
N VAL A 129 23.80 -2.19 18.76
CA VAL A 129 22.77 -1.79 19.74
C VAL A 129 21.36 -2.19 19.30
N TYR A 130 21.06 -2.12 18.00
CA TYR A 130 19.74 -2.51 17.49
C TYR A 130 19.51 -4.03 17.60
N PHE A 131 20.52 -4.85 17.31
CA PHE A 131 20.43 -6.31 17.45
C PHE A 131 20.33 -6.78 18.91
N LEU A 132 20.90 -6.04 19.85
CA LEU A 132 20.79 -6.33 21.29
C LEU A 132 19.44 -5.90 21.90
N ARG A 133 18.63 -5.14 21.17
CA ARG A 133 17.33 -4.63 21.62
C ARG A 133 16.14 -5.43 21.10
N SER A 134 16.39 -6.55 20.39
CA SER A 134 15.41 -7.55 19.98
C SER A 134 15.38 -8.73 20.94
#